data_AF-A0A250FN48-F1
#
_entry.id   AF-A0A250FN48-F1
#
_cell.length_a   1.000
_cell.length_b   1.000
_cell.length_c   1.000
_cell.angle_alpha   90.00
_cell.angle_beta   90.00
_cell.angle_gamma   90.00
#
_symmetry.space_group_name_H-M   'P 1'
#
loop_
_entity.id
_entity.type
_entity.pdbx_description
1 polymer ?
#
loop_
_entity_poly.entity_id
_entity_poly.type
_entity_poly.pdbx_seq_one_letter_code
_entity_poly.pdbx_strand_id
1 'polypeptide(L)'
;MKHIAIIFVTSLLASCNLFQRQQPVGSTEQKQREVFVPVDKELYVISHTALQYTEPDLLSNPDKQESSFGNLFEIEAESEHFYKIKSNWDWYLRKEDMGSYEDIQFTKEVLEDVHFIGKREGETFVDEKEGTTLSKYFTIDLISYEEYQKAKKNGYFPLVKDTLAIKKKEGILLLPCSNTVVKLKDVEMTPQDDLEVYEYEGEMQPIHQYLIAGYYYEAGDKFFIDKRTGHETEIESHPYLSPDGKYIITLGVTEMGGATAIALYKVLNKDPFAIELVVSAWIRYWVAYEASKNRPTFFGKDGCLYVAMDALDSYEYNYKEEDKPCKYVRIKIKDRYQ
;
A
#
# COMPACT_ATOMS: atom_id res chain seq x y z
N MET A 1 69.17 -4.09 15.16
CA MET A 1 70.24 -4.99 15.65
C MET A 1 69.52 -6.08 16.46
N LYS A 2 69.34 -7.32 15.94
CA LYS A 2 70.30 -8.44 16.09
C LYS A 2 70.72 -8.56 17.57
N HIS A 3 70.38 -9.56 18.38
CA HIS A 3 70.19 -11.00 18.22
C HIS A 3 69.50 -11.52 19.49
N ILE A 4 68.68 -12.58 19.43
CA ILE A 4 68.72 -13.65 20.45
C ILE A 4 68.48 -14.99 19.74
N ALA A 5 69.51 -15.81 19.72
CA ALA A 5 69.47 -17.20 19.29
C ALA A 5 69.45 -18.11 20.55
N ILE A 6 68.39 -18.92 20.62
CA ILE A 6 68.33 -20.38 20.90
C ILE A 6 69.40 -20.97 21.87
N ILE A 7 68.96 -21.74 22.89
CA ILE A 7 69.17 -23.22 23.03
C ILE A 7 68.78 -23.74 24.43
N PHE A 8 67.79 -24.65 24.40
CA PHE A 8 67.54 -25.88 25.15
C PHE A 8 68.06 -26.10 26.57
N VAL A 9 67.11 -26.50 27.44
CA VAL A 9 67.32 -27.58 28.41
C VAL A 9 66.22 -28.61 28.22
N THR A 10 66.60 -29.78 27.73
CA THR A 10 65.82 -31.02 27.73
C THR A 10 65.96 -31.71 29.09
N SER A 11 64.83 -32.13 29.67
CA SER A 11 64.79 -33.17 30.71
C SER A 11 63.54 -34.05 30.54
N LEU A 12 63.71 -35.04 29.66
CA LEU A 12 63.31 -36.44 29.75
C LEU A 12 62.72 -36.93 31.10
N LEU A 13 61.50 -37.49 31.04
CA LEU A 13 61.11 -38.89 31.31
C LEU A 13 59.85 -39.09 32.19
N ALA A 14 58.89 -39.80 31.57
CA ALA A 14 58.10 -40.92 32.09
C ALA A 14 57.28 -40.69 33.39
N SER A 15 55.96 -40.89 33.43
CA SER A 15 55.26 -42.13 33.07
C SER A 15 53.76 -42.04 33.45
N CYS A 16 52.98 -42.97 32.87
CA CYS A 16 51.69 -43.51 33.35
C CYS A 16 50.37 -42.79 33.02
N ASN A 17 49.78 -43.27 31.91
CA ASN A 17 48.38 -43.68 31.73
C ASN A 17 47.35 -43.27 32.82
N LEU A 18 46.39 -42.43 32.43
CA LEU A 18 45.02 -42.57 32.91
C LEU A 18 44.04 -42.23 31.77
N PHE A 19 43.85 -43.20 30.89
CA PHE A 19 42.77 -43.20 29.91
C PHE A 19 41.48 -43.58 30.65
N GLN A 20 40.75 -42.59 31.17
CA GLN A 20 39.34 -42.73 31.50
C GLN A 20 38.56 -41.89 30.50
N ARG A 21 37.90 -42.59 29.55
CA ARG A 21 36.88 -42.04 28.67
C ARG A 21 35.89 -41.22 29.50
N GLN A 22 35.93 -39.90 29.41
CA GLN A 22 34.71 -39.12 29.57
C GLN A 22 33.98 -39.21 28.23
N GLN A 23 32.84 -39.90 28.25
CA GLN A 23 31.86 -39.78 27.17
C GLN A 23 31.50 -38.30 27.02
N PRO A 24 31.35 -37.77 25.79
CA PRO A 24 30.69 -36.49 25.64
C PRO A 24 29.27 -36.65 26.17
N VAL A 25 28.97 -35.88 27.22
CA VAL A 25 27.61 -35.64 27.70
C VAL A 25 26.84 -35.15 26.49
N GLY A 26 25.92 -35.98 26.00
CA GLY A 26 25.05 -35.61 24.89
C GLY A 26 24.29 -34.35 25.27
N SER A 27 24.50 -33.28 24.52
CA SER A 27 23.59 -32.15 24.49
C SER A 27 22.27 -32.63 23.88
N THR A 28 21.36 -33.12 24.71
CA THR A 28 19.94 -33.24 24.36
C THR A 28 19.34 -31.83 24.31
N GLU A 29 19.62 -31.09 23.25
CA GLU A 29 18.61 -30.19 22.70
C GLU A 29 17.67 -31.09 21.91
N GLN A 30 16.63 -31.60 22.57
CA GLN A 30 15.51 -32.19 21.84
C GLN A 30 14.91 -31.06 21.00
N LYS A 31 15.20 -31.02 19.69
CA LYS A 31 14.35 -30.32 18.72
C LYS A 31 12.92 -30.80 19.00
N GLN A 32 12.11 -29.93 19.60
CA GLN A 32 10.73 -30.25 19.95
C GLN A 32 10.01 -30.49 18.61
N ARG A 33 9.79 -31.76 18.25
CA ARG A 33 9.14 -32.09 16.98
C ARG A 33 7.66 -31.78 17.11
N GLU A 34 7.24 -30.73 16.42
CA GLU A 34 5.82 -30.41 16.23
C GLU A 34 5.09 -31.63 15.66
N VAL A 35 3.96 -31.98 16.28
CA VAL A 35 3.09 -33.06 15.82
C VAL A 35 1.92 -32.44 15.08
N PHE A 36 1.83 -32.72 13.79
CA PHE A 36 0.79 -32.16 12.92
C PHE A 36 -0.43 -33.06 12.84
N VAL A 37 -1.60 -32.43 12.94
CA VAL A 37 -2.91 -33.05 12.73
C VAL A 37 -3.51 -32.46 11.45
N PRO A 38 -3.96 -33.28 10.49
CA PRO A 38 -4.61 -32.78 9.28
C PRO A 38 -5.84 -31.93 9.58
N VAL A 39 -5.99 -30.83 8.86
CA VAL A 39 -7.15 -29.93 8.92
C VAL A 39 -7.49 -29.46 7.51
N ASP A 40 -8.69 -28.89 7.35
CA ASP A 40 -9.13 -28.25 6.12
C ASP A 40 -9.83 -26.94 6.50
N LYS A 41 -9.09 -25.83 6.40
CA LYS A 41 -9.57 -24.48 6.72
C LYS A 41 -8.75 -23.43 5.97
N GLU A 42 -9.32 -22.25 5.81
CA GLU A 42 -8.63 -21.09 5.24
C GLU A 42 -8.38 -20.05 6.33
N LEU A 43 -7.19 -19.46 6.36
CA LEU A 43 -6.81 -18.44 7.34
C LEU A 43 -6.03 -17.30 6.67
N TYR A 44 -6.26 -16.09 7.16
CA TYR A 44 -5.54 -14.89 6.75
C TYR A 44 -4.26 -14.73 7.56
N VAL A 45 -3.23 -14.13 6.95
CA VAL A 45 -2.09 -13.57 7.67
C VAL A 45 -2.50 -12.25 8.30
N ILE A 46 -2.55 -12.20 9.64
CA ILE A 46 -3.13 -11.07 10.38
C ILE A 46 -2.08 -10.11 10.96
N SER A 47 -0.80 -10.46 10.80
CA SER A 47 0.35 -9.72 11.34
C SER A 47 1.32 -9.33 10.21
N HIS A 48 1.68 -8.05 10.14
CA HIS A 48 2.60 -7.54 9.11
C HIS A 48 4.06 -8.01 9.32
N THR A 49 4.39 -8.54 10.50
CA THR A 49 5.71 -9.12 10.82
C THR A 49 5.71 -10.65 10.73
N ALA A 50 4.65 -11.25 10.18
CA ALA A 50 4.57 -12.69 10.01
C ALA A 50 5.72 -13.21 9.14
N LEU A 51 6.35 -14.29 9.60
CA LEU A 51 7.47 -14.92 8.89
C LEU A 51 7.04 -16.29 8.39
N GLN A 52 7.48 -16.63 7.18
CA GLN A 52 7.27 -17.94 6.58
C GLN A 52 8.44 -18.87 6.89
N TYR A 53 8.15 -20.08 7.35
CA TYR A 53 9.13 -21.06 7.78
C TYR A 53 9.17 -22.25 6.82
N THR A 54 10.37 -22.78 6.55
CA THR A 54 10.58 -24.03 5.80
C THR A 54 10.73 -25.25 6.72
N GLU A 55 11.01 -25.01 8.00
CA GLU A 55 10.94 -26.00 9.08
C GLU A 55 10.09 -25.42 10.23
N PRO A 56 9.20 -26.20 10.86
CA PRO A 56 8.38 -25.73 11.98
C PRO A 56 9.19 -25.69 13.28
N ASP A 57 10.16 -24.77 13.33
CA ASP A 57 11.11 -24.60 14.42
C ASP A 57 11.17 -23.13 14.85
N LEU A 58 10.76 -22.86 16.09
CA LEU A 58 10.74 -21.51 16.67
C LEU A 58 12.14 -20.87 16.77
N LEU A 59 13.20 -21.68 16.80
CA LEU A 59 14.59 -21.23 16.86
C LEU A 59 15.23 -21.09 15.48
N SER A 60 14.56 -21.56 14.43
CA SER A 60 15.05 -21.37 13.07
C SER A 60 14.95 -19.90 12.69
N ASN A 61 15.96 -19.42 11.95
CA ASN A 61 15.91 -18.12 11.31
C ASN A 61 15.24 -18.32 9.94
N PRO A 62 13.96 -17.98 9.78
CA PRO A 62 13.25 -18.22 8.53
C PRO A 62 13.90 -17.45 7.38
N ASP A 63 13.68 -17.92 6.16
CA ASP A 63 14.00 -17.13 4.98
C ASP A 63 13.22 -15.80 5.08
N LYS A 64 13.96 -14.68 4.98
CA LYS A 64 13.41 -13.33 5.03
C LYS A 64 12.63 -13.04 3.75
N GLN A 65 11.54 -13.75 3.50
CA GLN A 65 10.54 -13.30 2.55
C GLN A 65 9.54 -12.46 3.33
N GLU A 66 9.53 -11.16 3.00
CA GLU A 66 8.61 -10.20 3.58
C GLU A 66 7.16 -10.68 3.38
N SER A 67 6.50 -10.73 4.52
CA SER A 67 5.13 -11.02 4.89
C SER A 67 4.08 -10.85 3.79
N SER A 68 3.30 -11.90 3.56
CA SER A 68 2.05 -11.83 2.80
C SER A 68 0.91 -11.26 3.67
N PHE A 69 1.04 -10.04 4.19
CA PHE A 69 0.09 -9.44 5.12
C PHE A 69 -1.31 -9.30 4.49
N GLY A 70 -2.30 -9.98 5.08
CA GLY A 70 -3.64 -10.10 4.53
C GLY A 70 -3.81 -11.20 3.48
N ASN A 71 -2.80 -12.00 3.17
CA ASN A 71 -2.96 -13.10 2.23
C ASN A 71 -3.79 -14.23 2.85
N LEU A 72 -4.62 -14.89 2.03
CA LEU A 72 -5.45 -16.01 2.43
C LEU A 72 -4.77 -17.32 2.05
N PHE A 73 -4.59 -18.21 3.02
CA PHE A 73 -3.97 -19.52 2.81
C PHE A 73 -4.91 -20.66 3.16
N GLU A 74 -4.95 -21.68 2.30
CA GLU A 74 -5.49 -23.00 2.62
C GLU A 74 -4.52 -23.74 3.57
N ILE A 75 -5.04 -24.26 4.68
CA ILE A 75 -4.27 -24.94 5.71
C ILE A 75 -4.54 -26.45 5.64
N GLU A 76 -3.49 -27.26 5.47
CA GLU A 76 -3.61 -28.72 5.36
C GLU A 76 -3.35 -29.46 6.67
N ALA A 77 -2.61 -28.86 7.60
CA ALA A 77 -2.36 -29.42 8.92
C ALA A 77 -2.04 -28.34 9.96
N GLU A 78 -2.25 -28.65 11.23
CA GLU A 78 -1.90 -27.77 12.34
C GLU A 78 -1.18 -28.54 13.46
N SER A 79 -0.28 -27.84 14.15
CA SER A 79 0.42 -28.35 15.32
C SER A 79 0.16 -27.45 16.54
N GLU A 80 1.00 -27.53 17.57
CA GLU A 80 0.86 -26.68 18.76
C GLU A 80 1.08 -25.20 18.40
N HIS A 81 2.15 -24.89 17.66
CA HIS A 81 2.54 -23.51 17.35
C HIS A 81 2.44 -23.13 15.88
N PHE A 82 2.31 -24.10 14.96
CA PHE A 82 2.36 -23.83 13.53
C PHE A 82 1.10 -24.31 12.78
N TYR A 83 0.83 -23.61 11.69
CA TYR A 83 0.02 -24.08 10.59
C TYR A 83 0.93 -24.53 9.45
N LYS A 84 0.58 -25.64 8.81
CA LYS A 84 1.16 -26.07 7.54
C LYS A 84 0.25 -25.61 6.41
N ILE A 85 0.79 -24.80 5.51
CA ILE A 85 0.07 -24.29 4.35
C ILE A 85 0.04 -25.37 3.27
N LYS A 86 -1.09 -25.47 2.58
CA LYS A 86 -1.23 -26.30 1.39
C LYS A 86 -0.49 -25.66 0.22
N SER A 87 0.67 -26.20 -0.12
CA SER A 87 1.56 -25.70 -1.18
C SER A 87 2.37 -26.84 -1.78
N ASN A 88 3.04 -26.59 -2.91
CA ASN A 88 4.03 -27.51 -3.48
C ASN A 88 5.31 -27.60 -2.62
N TRP A 89 5.45 -26.70 -1.64
CA TRP A 89 6.57 -26.61 -0.71
C TRP A 89 6.08 -26.81 0.72
N ASP A 90 6.93 -27.37 1.58
CA ASP A 90 6.65 -27.47 3.01
C ASP A 90 6.83 -26.10 3.66
N TRP A 91 5.74 -25.34 3.75
CA TRP A 91 5.71 -24.01 4.35
C TRP A 91 4.85 -23.96 5.59
N TYR A 92 5.35 -23.24 6.60
CA TYR A 92 4.73 -23.12 7.90
C TYR A 92 4.60 -21.66 8.32
N LEU A 93 3.49 -21.33 8.98
CA LEU A 93 3.23 -20.02 9.59
C LEU A 93 2.90 -20.24 11.06
N ARG A 94 3.29 -19.30 11.92
CA ARG A 94 2.91 -19.40 13.33
C ARG A 94 1.41 -19.18 13.50
N LYS A 95 0.82 -19.93 14.42
CA LYS A 95 -0.62 -19.82 14.72
C LYS A 95 -1.02 -18.43 15.21
N GLU A 96 -0.14 -17.75 15.94
CA GLU A 96 -0.38 -16.39 16.45
C GLU A 96 -0.44 -15.33 15.35
N ASP A 97 0.15 -15.60 14.18
CA ASP A 97 0.21 -14.68 13.03
C ASP A 97 -0.95 -14.92 12.04
N MET A 98 -1.83 -15.89 12.32
CA MET A 98 -2.89 -16.35 11.42
C MET A 98 -4.26 -16.27 12.08
N GLY A 99 -5.29 -15.85 11.34
CA GLY A 99 -6.63 -15.69 11.89
C GLY A 99 -7.73 -15.51 10.84
N SER A 100 -8.88 -15.02 11.29
CA SER A 100 -9.96 -14.59 10.40
C SER A 100 -9.68 -13.21 9.79
N TYR A 101 -10.49 -12.79 8.82
CA TYR A 101 -10.36 -11.47 8.20
C TYR A 101 -10.52 -10.33 9.22
N GLU A 102 -11.39 -10.53 10.20
CA GLU A 102 -11.69 -9.63 11.29
C GLU A 102 -10.46 -9.39 12.17
N ASP A 103 -9.61 -10.41 12.31
CA ASP A 103 -8.41 -10.40 13.14
C ASP A 103 -7.24 -9.63 12.51
N ILE A 104 -7.31 -9.24 11.22
CA ILE A 104 -6.26 -8.44 10.56
C ILE A 104 -6.07 -7.11 11.29
N GLN A 105 -4.89 -6.90 11.87
CA GLN A 105 -4.61 -5.76 12.74
C GLN A 105 -3.91 -4.62 12.01
N PHE A 106 -4.61 -3.51 11.88
CA PHE A 106 -4.04 -2.25 11.41
C PHE A 106 -3.61 -1.38 12.60
N THR A 107 -2.39 -1.59 13.08
CA THR A 107 -1.78 -0.68 14.05
C THR A 107 -1.46 0.65 13.38
N LYS A 108 -1.18 1.68 14.18
CA LYS A 108 -0.74 2.98 13.64
C LYS A 108 0.52 2.85 12.77
N GLU A 109 1.44 1.99 13.17
CA GLU A 109 2.66 1.69 12.40
C GLU A 109 2.29 1.13 11.03
N VAL A 110 1.43 0.11 10.96
CA VAL A 110 0.97 -0.50 9.70
C VAL A 110 0.25 0.52 8.80
N LEU A 111 -0.58 1.39 9.38
CA LEU A 111 -1.34 2.39 8.64
C LEU A 111 -0.46 3.49 8.02
N GLU A 112 0.64 3.83 8.69
CA GLU A 112 1.51 4.96 8.32
C GLU A 112 2.86 4.53 7.71
N ASP A 113 3.11 3.22 7.60
CA ASP A 113 4.32 2.69 6.98
C ASP A 113 4.28 2.82 5.46
N VAL A 114 5.43 3.20 4.89
CA VAL A 114 5.56 3.58 3.49
C VAL A 114 6.81 2.96 2.87
N HIS A 115 6.77 2.69 1.57
CA HIS A 115 7.95 2.36 0.79
C HIS A 115 8.83 3.57 0.57
N PHE A 116 8.22 4.72 0.32
CA PHE A 116 8.90 5.99 0.15
C PHE A 116 7.97 7.16 0.45
N ILE A 117 8.59 8.31 0.70
CA ILE A 117 7.91 9.57 0.99
C ILE A 117 8.78 10.72 0.49
N GLY A 118 8.19 11.63 -0.26
CA GLY A 118 8.92 12.65 -0.98
C GLY A 118 8.00 13.57 -1.77
N LYS A 119 8.56 14.18 -2.81
CA LYS A 119 7.81 14.99 -3.78
C LYS A 119 8.49 14.93 -5.13
N ARG A 120 7.72 15.08 -6.21
CA ARG A 120 8.29 15.27 -7.54
C ARG A 120 8.86 16.68 -7.68
N GLU A 121 10.09 16.78 -8.14
CA GLU A 121 10.75 18.00 -8.63
C GLU A 121 11.12 17.76 -10.10
N GLY A 122 10.26 18.22 -11.02
CA GLY A 122 10.36 17.86 -12.44
C GLY A 122 10.19 16.36 -12.64
N GLU A 123 11.10 15.74 -13.39
CA GLU A 123 11.12 14.29 -13.65
C GLU A 123 11.71 13.47 -12.49
N THR A 124 12.21 14.12 -11.44
CA THR A 124 12.87 13.43 -10.32
C THR A 124 11.99 13.37 -9.08
N PHE A 125 11.95 12.20 -8.44
CA PHE A 125 11.37 12.08 -7.10
C PHE A 125 12.45 12.41 -6.08
N VAL A 126 12.20 13.40 -5.24
CA VAL A 126 13.09 13.83 -4.17
C VAL A 126 12.53 13.32 -2.86
N ASP A 127 13.24 12.37 -2.26
CA ASP A 127 12.89 11.84 -0.95
C ASP A 127 12.90 12.95 0.11
N GLU A 128 11.98 12.82 1.06
CA GLU A 128 12.05 13.60 2.29
C GLU A 128 13.30 13.24 3.09
N LYS A 129 13.62 14.10 4.07
CA LYS A 129 14.73 13.83 4.99
C LYS A 129 14.52 12.48 5.67
N GLU A 130 15.61 11.73 5.82
CA GLU A 130 15.64 10.46 6.54
C GLU A 130 14.93 10.57 7.90
N GLY A 131 14.08 9.59 8.22
CA GLY A 131 13.23 9.58 9.41
C GLY A 131 11.93 10.40 9.30
N THR A 132 11.65 11.01 8.15
CA THR A 132 10.34 11.60 7.89
C THR A 132 9.28 10.50 7.73
N THR A 133 8.19 10.60 8.49
CA THR A 133 7.08 9.65 8.44
C THR A 133 5.81 10.31 7.90
N LEU A 134 4.85 9.50 7.43
CA LEU A 134 3.55 9.98 6.95
C LEU A 134 2.81 10.81 8.00
N SER A 135 3.05 10.50 9.28
CA SER A 135 2.63 11.26 10.47
C SER A 135 3.03 12.75 10.45
N LYS A 136 3.99 13.20 9.63
CA LYS A 136 4.24 14.65 9.40
C LYS A 136 2.99 15.33 8.85
N TYR A 137 2.28 14.67 7.94
CA TYR A 137 1.30 15.28 7.05
C TYR A 137 -0.13 14.87 7.41
N PHE A 138 -0.29 13.61 7.81
CA PHE A 138 -1.60 13.03 8.08
C PHE A 138 -1.71 12.45 9.48
N THR A 139 -2.93 12.19 9.90
CA THR A 139 -3.28 11.25 10.96
C THR A 139 -4.26 10.26 10.34
N ILE A 140 -3.94 8.97 10.42
CA ILE A 140 -4.73 7.90 9.81
C ILE A 140 -5.25 7.01 10.95
N ASP A 141 -6.56 7.03 11.14
CA ASP A 141 -7.23 6.24 12.18
C ASP A 141 -8.08 5.15 11.53
N LEU A 142 -7.96 3.91 12.02
CA LEU A 142 -8.94 2.87 11.72
C LEU A 142 -10.28 3.23 12.37
N ILE A 143 -11.37 3.10 11.62
CA ILE A 143 -12.73 3.42 12.08
C ILE A 143 -13.69 2.26 11.85
N SER A 144 -14.82 2.27 12.56
CA SER A 144 -15.86 1.26 12.36
C SER A 144 -16.68 1.51 11.09
N TYR A 145 -17.36 0.46 10.61
CA TYR A 145 -18.31 0.58 9.51
C TYR A 145 -19.43 1.58 9.83
N GLU A 146 -19.94 1.57 11.06
CA GLU A 146 -21.00 2.48 11.52
C GLU A 146 -20.54 3.94 11.49
N GLU A 147 -19.30 4.21 11.90
CA GLU A 147 -18.72 5.55 11.83
C GLU A 147 -18.59 6.04 10.39
N TYR A 148 -18.06 5.18 9.49
CA TYR A 148 -17.96 5.48 8.06
C TYR A 148 -19.35 5.74 7.45
N GLN A 149 -20.35 4.90 7.71
CA GLN A 149 -21.72 5.08 7.19
C GLN A 149 -22.38 6.35 7.75
N LYS A 150 -22.12 6.69 9.01
CA LYS A 150 -22.62 7.92 9.62
C LYS A 150 -22.02 9.15 8.94
N ALA A 151 -20.72 9.14 8.65
CA ALA A 151 -20.05 10.21 7.92
C ALA A 151 -20.57 10.31 6.47
N LYS A 152 -20.76 9.17 5.79
CA LYS A 152 -21.23 9.07 4.40
C LYS A 152 -22.56 9.78 4.15
N LYS A 153 -23.50 9.72 5.11
CA LYS A 153 -24.80 10.42 5.03
C LYS A 153 -24.68 11.93 4.77
N ASN A 154 -23.57 12.53 5.17
CA ASN A 154 -23.27 13.95 4.98
C ASN A 154 -21.93 14.16 4.24
N GLY A 155 -21.51 13.16 3.46
CA GLY A 155 -20.25 13.21 2.71
C GLY A 155 -20.26 14.32 1.67
N TYR A 156 -19.09 14.91 1.44
CA TYR A 156 -18.84 15.90 0.41
C TYR A 156 -18.28 15.22 -0.84
N PHE A 157 -19.00 15.38 -1.96
CA PHE A 157 -18.68 14.79 -3.26
C PHE A 157 -18.60 15.90 -4.32
N PRO A 158 -17.44 16.57 -4.46
CA PRO A 158 -17.31 17.73 -5.34
C PRO A 158 -17.24 17.39 -6.83
N LEU A 159 -16.87 16.15 -7.16
CA LEU A 159 -16.83 15.65 -8.54
C LEU A 159 -18.24 15.24 -8.99
N VAL A 160 -18.80 15.98 -9.94
CA VAL A 160 -20.08 15.66 -10.56
C VAL A 160 -19.81 14.74 -11.75
N LYS A 161 -20.34 13.50 -11.72
CA LYS A 161 -20.20 12.53 -12.81
C LYS A 161 -21.28 12.72 -13.88
N ASP A 162 -21.20 13.82 -14.64
CA ASP A 162 -22.10 14.12 -15.76
C ASP A 162 -21.59 13.56 -17.10
N THR A 163 -21.09 12.32 -17.07
CA THR A 163 -20.50 11.62 -18.24
C THR A 163 -21.47 11.42 -19.42
N LEU A 164 -22.75 11.66 -19.21
CA LEU A 164 -23.75 11.67 -20.29
C LEU A 164 -23.77 12.99 -21.09
N ALA A 165 -23.28 14.09 -20.52
CA ALA A 165 -23.23 15.40 -21.15
C ALA A 165 -22.05 15.50 -22.13
N ILE A 166 -20.88 15.00 -21.73
CA ILE A 166 -19.68 14.94 -22.56
C ILE A 166 -19.44 13.48 -22.95
N LYS A 167 -19.77 13.14 -24.19
CA LYS A 167 -19.58 11.80 -24.75
C LYS A 167 -18.45 11.79 -25.77
N LYS A 168 -17.55 10.82 -25.62
CA LYS A 168 -16.57 10.47 -26.65
C LYS A 168 -17.30 10.02 -27.92
N LYS A 169 -16.85 10.50 -29.08
CA LYS A 169 -17.37 10.11 -30.40
C LYS A 169 -16.21 9.75 -31.31
N GLU A 170 -16.23 8.55 -31.89
CA GLU A 170 -15.19 8.07 -32.83
C GLU A 170 -13.77 8.23 -32.27
N GLY A 171 -13.56 7.86 -31.00
CA GLY A 171 -12.26 7.99 -30.31
C GLY A 171 -11.88 9.42 -29.95
N ILE A 172 -12.75 10.42 -30.14
CA ILE A 172 -12.45 11.83 -29.85
C ILE A 172 -13.32 12.33 -28.70
N LEU A 173 -12.66 12.84 -27.66
CA LEU A 173 -13.26 13.56 -26.55
C LEU A 173 -13.09 15.07 -26.78
N LEU A 174 -14.20 15.79 -26.87
CA LEU A 174 -14.22 17.25 -27.02
C LEU A 174 -14.70 17.89 -25.74
N LEU A 175 -13.84 18.69 -25.12
CA LEU A 175 -14.10 19.39 -23.86
C LEU A 175 -14.34 20.88 -24.16
N PRO A 176 -15.59 21.36 -24.10
CA PRO A 176 -15.87 22.77 -24.35
C PRO A 176 -15.29 23.61 -23.21
N CYS A 177 -14.44 24.57 -23.54
CA CYS A 177 -13.93 25.55 -22.59
C CYS A 177 -14.41 26.96 -23.00
N SER A 178 -14.37 27.94 -22.08
CA SER A 178 -14.82 29.30 -22.40
C SER A 178 -14.04 29.92 -23.57
N ASN A 179 -12.73 29.70 -23.62
CA ASN A 179 -11.83 30.35 -24.58
C ASN A 179 -11.36 29.41 -25.71
N THR A 180 -11.62 28.11 -25.61
CA THR A 180 -11.11 27.09 -26.54
C THR A 180 -11.97 25.83 -26.48
N VAL A 181 -11.69 24.88 -27.36
CA VAL A 181 -12.20 23.51 -27.24
C VAL A 181 -10.99 22.60 -27.17
N VAL A 182 -10.83 21.89 -26.05
CA VAL A 182 -9.77 20.88 -25.93
C VAL A 182 -10.24 19.61 -26.63
N LYS A 183 -9.34 19.02 -27.43
CA LYS A 183 -9.58 17.80 -28.19
C LYS A 183 -8.55 16.76 -27.76
N LEU A 184 -9.03 15.70 -27.14
CA LEU A 184 -8.25 14.51 -26.83
C LEU A 184 -8.69 13.40 -27.79
N LYS A 185 -7.73 12.78 -28.48
CA LYS A 185 -8.00 11.76 -29.49
C LYS A 185 -7.30 10.49 -29.08
N ASP A 186 -8.05 9.40 -29.01
CA ASP A 186 -7.51 8.08 -28.76
C ASP A 186 -6.57 7.65 -29.91
N VAL A 187 -5.50 6.98 -29.53
CA VAL A 187 -4.51 6.38 -30.41
C VAL A 187 -4.55 4.87 -30.18
N GLU A 188 -4.84 4.10 -31.23
CA GLU A 188 -4.77 2.65 -31.17
C GLU A 188 -3.30 2.21 -31.18
N MET A 189 -2.99 1.15 -30.45
CA MET A 189 -1.65 0.56 -30.43
C MET A 189 -1.23 0.10 -31.83
N THR A 190 -0.09 0.60 -32.31
CA THR A 190 0.56 0.14 -33.55
C THR A 190 2.06 -0.08 -33.31
N PRO A 191 2.81 -0.67 -34.26
CA PRO A 191 4.27 -0.73 -34.15
C PRO A 191 4.97 0.65 -34.15
N GLN A 192 4.25 1.73 -34.45
CA GLN A 192 4.79 3.10 -34.53
C GLN A 192 4.25 4.03 -33.43
N ASP A 193 3.06 3.75 -32.90
CA ASP A 193 2.35 4.61 -31.98
C ASP A 193 1.93 3.82 -30.74
N ASP A 194 2.16 4.40 -29.56
CA ASP A 194 1.72 3.84 -28.29
C ASP A 194 0.22 4.06 -28.09
N LEU A 195 -0.40 3.19 -27.30
CA LEU A 195 -1.82 3.29 -26.93
C LEU A 195 -2.05 4.58 -26.13
N GLU A 196 -3.06 5.35 -26.50
CA GLU A 196 -3.57 6.48 -25.71
C GLU A 196 -5.11 6.43 -25.73
N VAL A 197 -5.75 6.37 -24.57
CA VAL A 197 -7.21 6.37 -24.45
C VAL A 197 -7.64 7.33 -23.34
N TYR A 198 -8.52 8.27 -23.66
CA TYR A 198 -8.91 9.32 -22.70
C TYR A 198 -10.35 9.22 -22.24
N GLU A 199 -10.60 9.08 -20.95
CA GLU A 199 -11.95 9.02 -20.39
C GLU A 199 -12.28 10.25 -19.55
N TYR A 200 -13.48 10.78 -19.75
CA TYR A 200 -13.99 11.87 -18.95
C TYR A 200 -14.65 11.33 -17.67
N GLU A 201 -14.11 11.67 -16.50
CA GLU A 201 -14.63 11.19 -15.20
C GLU A 201 -15.69 12.12 -14.59
N GLY A 202 -15.69 13.41 -14.95
CA GLY A 202 -16.66 14.39 -14.44
C GLY A 202 -16.11 15.80 -14.28
N GLU A 203 -16.93 16.68 -13.71
CA GLU A 203 -16.59 18.06 -13.41
C GLU A 203 -16.32 18.30 -11.93
N MET A 204 -15.14 18.85 -11.61
CA MET A 204 -14.80 19.37 -10.30
C MET A 204 -15.22 20.84 -10.21
N GLN A 205 -16.54 21.05 -10.06
CA GLN A 205 -17.17 22.39 -10.13
C GLN A 205 -16.48 23.47 -9.28
N PRO A 206 -16.12 23.22 -8.00
CA PRO A 206 -15.61 24.28 -7.13
C PRO A 206 -14.26 24.88 -7.56
N ILE A 207 -13.55 24.24 -8.49
CA ILE A 207 -12.27 24.69 -9.04
C ILE A 207 -12.30 24.81 -10.57
N HIS A 208 -13.48 24.71 -11.18
CA HIS A 208 -13.70 24.84 -12.62
C HIS A 208 -12.80 23.93 -13.49
N GLN A 209 -12.65 22.66 -13.10
CA GLN A 209 -11.86 21.68 -13.83
C GLN A 209 -12.74 20.53 -14.37
N TYR A 210 -12.41 20.00 -15.54
CA TYR A 210 -12.75 18.64 -15.94
C TYR A 210 -11.70 17.69 -15.36
N LEU A 211 -12.12 16.51 -14.89
CA LEU A 211 -11.21 15.41 -14.55
C LEU A 211 -11.19 14.39 -15.69
N ILE A 212 -9.98 14.07 -16.16
CA ILE A 212 -9.74 13.11 -17.24
C ILE A 212 -8.87 11.98 -16.69
N ALA A 213 -9.18 10.76 -17.10
CA ALA A 213 -8.32 9.59 -16.94
C ALA A 213 -7.66 9.29 -18.29
N GLY A 214 -6.33 9.20 -18.31
CA GLY A 214 -5.55 8.72 -19.45
C GLY A 214 -5.16 7.27 -19.24
N TYR A 215 -5.32 6.45 -20.26
CA TYR A 215 -4.87 5.06 -20.27
C TYR A 215 -3.87 4.86 -21.41
N TYR A 216 -2.71 4.34 -21.07
CA TYR A 216 -1.60 4.10 -21.96
C TYR A 216 -1.21 2.62 -21.92
N TYR A 217 -0.26 2.19 -22.76
CA TYR A 217 0.10 0.77 -22.89
C TYR A 217 0.46 0.10 -21.54
N GLU A 218 1.25 0.79 -20.71
CA GLU A 218 1.74 0.30 -19.41
C GLU A 218 1.55 1.33 -18.28
N ALA A 219 0.76 2.38 -18.52
CA ALA A 219 0.58 3.47 -17.58
C ALA A 219 -0.86 3.97 -17.58
N GLY A 220 -1.22 4.67 -16.52
CA GLY A 220 -2.50 5.35 -16.43
C GLY A 220 -2.38 6.53 -15.49
N ASP A 221 -2.86 7.68 -15.94
CA ASP A 221 -2.77 8.92 -15.19
C ASP A 221 -4.14 9.60 -15.06
N LYS A 222 -4.14 10.65 -14.24
CA LYS A 222 -5.27 11.58 -14.19
C LYS A 222 -4.74 12.99 -14.31
N PHE A 223 -5.53 13.84 -14.95
CA PHE A 223 -5.21 15.24 -15.10
C PHE A 223 -6.48 16.08 -15.13
N PHE A 224 -6.32 17.34 -14.76
CA PHE A 224 -7.36 18.34 -14.87
C PHE A 224 -7.24 19.12 -16.17
N ILE A 225 -8.39 19.50 -16.75
CA ILE A 225 -8.48 20.49 -17.82
C ILE A 225 -9.30 21.68 -17.33
N ASP A 226 -8.72 22.88 -17.31
CA ASP A 226 -9.42 24.09 -16.86
C ASP A 226 -10.55 24.45 -17.84
N LYS A 227 -11.78 24.51 -17.33
CA LYS A 227 -12.98 24.75 -18.14
C LYS A 227 -13.03 26.12 -18.80
N ARG A 228 -12.14 27.05 -18.45
CA ARG A 228 -12.08 28.39 -19.06
C ARG A 228 -10.99 28.44 -20.10
N THR A 229 -9.79 27.99 -19.75
CA THR A 229 -8.59 28.16 -20.57
C THR A 229 -8.22 26.94 -21.41
N GLY A 230 -8.68 25.75 -21.02
CA GLY A 230 -8.23 24.48 -21.58
C GLY A 230 -6.83 24.06 -21.10
N HIS A 231 -6.26 24.75 -20.10
CA HIS A 231 -4.96 24.41 -19.55
C HIS A 231 -4.99 23.08 -18.80
N GLU A 232 -4.00 22.24 -19.04
CA GLU A 232 -3.85 20.94 -18.41
C GLU A 232 -3.07 21.04 -17.09
N THR A 233 -3.44 20.25 -16.10
CA THR A 233 -2.72 20.17 -14.83
C THR A 233 -2.66 18.73 -14.37
N GLU A 234 -1.46 18.15 -14.37
CA GLU A 234 -1.18 16.80 -13.92
C GLU A 234 -1.56 16.59 -12.45
N ILE A 235 -1.97 15.37 -12.12
CA ILE A 235 -2.22 14.94 -10.74
C ILE A 235 -1.94 13.44 -10.57
N GLU A 236 -1.33 13.05 -9.45
CA GLU A 236 -0.78 11.69 -9.30
C GLU A 236 -1.83 10.57 -9.32
N SER A 237 -3.06 10.82 -8.86
CA SER A 237 -4.12 9.80 -8.81
C SER A 237 -5.50 10.46 -8.64
N HIS A 238 -6.56 9.69 -8.35
CA HIS A 238 -7.92 10.20 -8.22
C HIS A 238 -8.01 11.29 -7.14
N PRO A 239 -8.42 12.53 -7.50
CA PRO A 239 -8.38 13.66 -6.59
C PRO A 239 -9.65 13.83 -5.78
N TYR A 240 -9.47 14.03 -4.47
CA TYR A 240 -10.51 14.39 -3.52
C TYR A 240 -10.27 15.82 -3.02
N LEU A 241 -11.10 16.76 -3.47
CA LEU A 241 -11.05 18.16 -3.04
C LEU A 241 -11.69 18.31 -1.64
N SER A 242 -10.98 18.97 -0.72
CA SER A 242 -11.48 19.26 0.63
C SER A 242 -12.70 20.20 0.59
N PRO A 243 -13.61 20.16 1.60
CA PRO A 243 -14.81 21.00 1.62
C PRO A 243 -14.54 22.51 1.60
N ASP A 244 -13.42 22.95 2.18
CA ASP A 244 -12.97 24.35 2.12
C ASP A 244 -12.28 24.70 0.78
N GLY A 245 -11.99 23.69 -0.04
CA GLY A 245 -11.29 23.77 -1.30
C GLY A 245 -9.86 24.28 -1.19
N LYS A 246 -9.22 24.11 -0.03
CA LYS A 246 -7.81 24.46 0.20
C LYS A 246 -6.85 23.33 -0.13
N TYR A 247 -7.30 22.07 -0.06
CA TYR A 247 -6.45 20.90 -0.27
C TYR A 247 -7.08 19.94 -1.25
N ILE A 248 -6.23 19.20 -1.95
CA ILE A 248 -6.61 18.00 -2.67
C ILE A 248 -5.79 16.86 -2.09
N ILE A 249 -6.45 15.78 -1.69
CA ILE A 249 -5.77 14.51 -1.41
C ILE A 249 -5.97 13.64 -2.64
N THR A 250 -4.91 13.06 -3.17
CA THR A 250 -5.02 11.96 -4.13
C THR A 250 -4.84 10.65 -3.40
N LEU A 251 -5.58 9.62 -3.81
CA LEU A 251 -5.49 8.30 -3.22
C LEU A 251 -5.80 7.25 -4.27
N GLY A 252 -4.87 6.33 -4.50
CA GLY A 252 -5.10 5.27 -5.46
C GLY A 252 -4.03 4.21 -5.57
N VAL A 253 -4.33 3.15 -6.30
CA VAL A 253 -3.42 2.04 -6.62
C VAL A 253 -2.33 2.58 -7.53
N THR A 254 -1.08 2.19 -7.27
CA THR A 254 0.03 2.52 -8.17
C THR A 254 -0.13 1.84 -9.53
N GLU A 255 0.50 2.39 -10.58
CA GLU A 255 0.45 1.85 -11.95
C GLU A 255 0.89 0.37 -12.03
N MET A 256 1.77 -0.06 -11.12
CA MET A 256 2.27 -1.43 -11.05
C MET A 256 1.30 -2.42 -10.38
N GLY A 257 0.12 -1.94 -9.93
CA GLY A 257 -0.76 -2.70 -9.05
C GLY A 257 -0.19 -2.79 -7.63
N GLY A 258 -1.06 -2.75 -6.62
CA GLY A 258 -0.68 -2.94 -5.22
C GLY A 258 -0.85 -1.69 -4.35
N ALA A 259 0.24 -1.30 -3.67
CA ALA A 259 0.29 -0.25 -2.64
C ALA A 259 -0.50 1.03 -2.99
N THR A 260 -1.12 1.65 -1.97
CA THR A 260 -1.79 2.94 -2.16
C THR A 260 -0.76 4.07 -2.29
N ALA A 261 -0.78 4.81 -3.39
CA ALA A 261 -0.18 6.14 -3.46
C ALA A 261 -1.11 7.17 -2.83
N ILE A 262 -0.59 7.95 -1.88
CA ILE A 262 -1.26 9.10 -1.28
C ILE A 262 -0.44 10.36 -1.53
N ALA A 263 -1.07 11.42 -2.04
CA ALA A 263 -0.44 12.73 -2.13
C ALA A 263 -1.32 13.84 -1.58
N LEU A 264 -0.66 14.87 -1.04
CA LEU A 264 -1.29 16.10 -0.57
C LEU A 264 -0.91 17.24 -1.48
N TYR A 265 -1.91 17.91 -2.01
CA TYR A 265 -1.76 19.15 -2.75
C TYR A 265 -2.39 20.31 -1.98
N LYS A 266 -1.76 21.47 -2.05
CA LYS A 266 -2.33 22.75 -1.64
C LYS A 266 -2.90 23.45 -2.87
N VAL A 267 -4.14 23.92 -2.76
CA VAL A 267 -4.77 24.79 -3.77
C VAL A 267 -4.26 26.21 -3.54
N LEU A 268 -3.40 26.68 -4.43
CA LEU A 268 -2.83 28.03 -4.37
C LEU A 268 -3.81 29.06 -4.92
N ASN A 269 -4.50 28.73 -6.00
CA ASN A 269 -5.50 29.56 -6.62
C ASN A 269 -6.55 28.71 -7.36
N LYS A 270 -7.78 29.22 -7.44
CA LYS A 270 -8.89 28.60 -8.19
C LYS A 270 -9.13 29.31 -9.52
N ASP A 271 -8.58 30.52 -9.70
CA ASP A 271 -8.69 31.31 -10.93
C ASP A 271 -7.50 32.27 -11.12
N PRO A 272 -6.52 31.96 -11.99
CA PRO A 272 -6.33 30.67 -12.68
C PRO A 272 -6.08 29.54 -11.69
N PHE A 273 -6.44 28.31 -12.06
CA PHE A 273 -6.21 27.16 -11.20
C PHE A 273 -4.71 26.89 -11.05
N ALA A 274 -4.26 26.74 -9.81
CA ALA A 274 -2.88 26.43 -9.48
C ALA A 274 -2.82 25.61 -8.19
N ILE A 275 -1.99 24.57 -8.20
CA ILE A 275 -1.76 23.67 -7.07
C ILE A 275 -0.27 23.49 -6.81
N GLU A 276 0.07 23.10 -5.60
CA GLU A 276 1.41 22.74 -5.17
C GLU A 276 1.39 21.36 -4.53
N LEU A 277 2.22 20.43 -5.01
CA LEU A 277 2.46 19.15 -4.36
C LEU A 277 3.23 19.36 -3.06
N VAL A 278 2.63 19.01 -1.93
CA VAL A 278 3.23 19.12 -0.59
C VAL A 278 4.02 17.87 -0.24
N VAL A 279 3.44 16.69 -0.50
CA VAL A 279 4.06 15.38 -0.28
C VAL A 279 3.36 14.32 -1.12
N SER A 280 4.10 13.29 -1.52
CA SER A 280 3.62 12.03 -2.07
C SER A 280 4.28 10.88 -1.31
N ALA A 281 3.53 9.79 -1.07
CA ALA A 281 4.01 8.61 -0.38
C ALA A 281 3.31 7.34 -0.86
N TRP A 282 4.02 6.21 -0.84
CA TRP A 282 3.47 4.90 -1.20
C TRP A 282 3.32 4.02 0.04
N ILE A 283 2.08 3.74 0.41
CA ILE A 283 1.69 3.02 1.61
C ILE A 283 1.98 1.52 1.44
N ARG A 284 2.67 0.92 2.41
CA ARG A 284 3.18 -0.45 2.27
C ARG A 284 2.10 -1.53 2.41
N TYR A 285 1.21 -1.42 3.38
CA TYR A 285 0.44 -2.58 3.84
C TYR A 285 -1.05 -2.57 3.47
N TRP A 286 -1.55 -1.50 2.84
CA TRP A 286 -2.96 -1.41 2.52
C TRP A 286 -3.27 -0.66 1.22
N VAL A 287 -4.41 -1.04 0.65
CA VAL A 287 -4.92 -0.56 -0.63
C VAL A 287 -6.25 0.13 -0.43
N ALA A 288 -6.38 1.36 -0.89
CA ALA A 288 -7.65 2.07 -0.93
C ALA A 288 -8.54 1.53 -2.04
N TYR A 289 -9.83 1.34 -1.74
CA TYR A 289 -10.82 1.08 -2.78
C TYR A 289 -11.09 2.36 -3.57
N GLU A 290 -10.58 2.42 -4.80
CA GLU A 290 -10.87 3.49 -5.74
C GLU A 290 -12.23 3.31 -6.42
N ALA A 291 -12.92 4.44 -6.64
CA ALA A 291 -14.10 4.54 -7.49
C ALA A 291 -15.26 3.55 -7.21
N SER A 292 -15.24 2.83 -6.08
CA SER A 292 -16.30 1.90 -5.70
C SER A 292 -17.60 2.65 -5.44
N LYS A 293 -18.66 2.26 -6.16
CA LYS A 293 -19.99 2.86 -6.01
C LYS A 293 -20.56 2.65 -4.60
N ASN A 294 -20.32 1.47 -4.02
CA ASN A 294 -20.85 1.11 -2.70
C ASN A 294 -19.94 1.63 -1.57
N ARG A 295 -18.63 1.76 -1.84
CA ARG A 295 -17.60 2.17 -0.88
C ARG A 295 -16.86 3.42 -1.35
N PRO A 296 -17.56 4.56 -1.56
CA PRO A 296 -16.91 5.73 -2.11
C PRO A 296 -15.95 6.35 -1.09
N THR A 297 -14.90 6.97 -1.58
CA THR A 297 -14.04 7.85 -0.78
C THR A 297 -14.60 9.27 -0.80
N PHE A 298 -14.66 9.93 0.36
CA PHE A 298 -15.28 11.25 0.49
C PHE A 298 -14.76 12.03 1.69
N PHE A 299 -14.88 13.35 1.64
CA PHE A 299 -14.65 14.19 2.82
C PHE A 299 -15.89 14.26 3.71
N GLY A 300 -15.70 14.13 5.01
CA GLY A 300 -16.72 14.39 6.02
C GLY A 300 -16.85 15.89 6.33
N LYS A 301 -17.90 16.25 7.09
CA LYS A 301 -18.10 17.61 7.61
C LYS A 301 -17.02 18.06 8.60
N ASP A 302 -16.29 17.10 9.16
CA ASP A 302 -15.14 17.30 10.05
C ASP A 302 -13.84 17.61 9.28
N GLY A 303 -13.89 17.69 7.95
CA GLY A 303 -12.73 17.95 7.12
C GLY A 303 -11.77 16.75 7.00
N CYS A 304 -12.18 15.57 7.44
CA CYS A 304 -11.40 14.34 7.28
C CYS A 304 -11.84 13.58 6.02
N LEU A 305 -10.90 12.88 5.38
CA LEU A 305 -11.19 11.98 4.27
C LEU A 305 -11.53 10.60 4.82
N TYR A 306 -12.65 10.03 4.40
CA TYR A 306 -13.14 8.72 4.78
C TYR A 306 -12.93 7.77 3.61
N VAL A 307 -12.26 6.65 3.88
CA VAL A 307 -11.77 5.72 2.85
C VAL A 307 -12.12 4.30 3.27
N ALA A 308 -12.62 3.50 2.32
CA ALA A 308 -12.64 2.06 2.46
C ALA A 308 -11.33 1.48 1.94
N MET A 309 -10.76 0.51 2.65
CA MET A 309 -9.47 -0.09 2.30
C MET A 309 -9.43 -1.58 2.60
N ASP A 310 -8.39 -2.25 2.11
CA ASP A 310 -8.04 -3.62 2.47
C ASP A 310 -6.55 -3.78 2.72
N ALA A 311 -6.16 -4.89 3.35
CA ALA A 311 -4.75 -5.29 3.39
C ALA A 311 -4.26 -5.56 1.95
N LEU A 312 -2.98 -5.29 1.69
CA LEU A 312 -2.40 -5.38 0.34
C LEU A 312 -2.71 -6.71 -0.33
N ASP A 313 -2.44 -7.83 0.35
CA ASP A 313 -2.64 -9.15 -0.24
C ASP A 313 -4.08 -9.66 -0.12
N SER A 314 -4.94 -9.01 0.68
CA SER A 314 -6.39 -9.30 0.68
C SER A 314 -7.11 -8.63 -0.49
N TYR A 315 -6.58 -7.49 -0.97
CA TYR A 315 -7.27 -6.63 -1.93
C TYR A 315 -7.61 -7.36 -3.23
N GLU A 316 -6.69 -8.15 -3.79
CA GLU A 316 -6.92 -8.85 -5.07
C GLU A 316 -8.09 -9.84 -5.01
N TYR A 317 -8.26 -10.51 -3.86
CA TYR A 317 -9.34 -11.48 -3.63
C TYR A 317 -10.67 -10.81 -3.29
N ASN A 318 -10.63 -9.62 -2.69
CA ASN A 318 -11.80 -8.94 -2.15
C ASN A 318 -12.36 -7.88 -3.11
N TYR A 319 -11.55 -7.31 -4.01
CA TYR A 319 -11.95 -6.24 -4.92
C TYR A 319 -13.01 -6.64 -5.93
N LYS A 320 -13.00 -7.89 -6.40
CA LYS A 320 -13.95 -8.38 -7.40
C LYS A 320 -15.35 -8.65 -6.84
N GLU A 321 -15.52 -8.62 -5.52
CA GLU A 321 -16.77 -8.96 -4.85
C GLU A 321 -17.26 -7.79 -3.99
N GLU A 322 -18.24 -7.04 -4.52
CA GLU A 322 -18.79 -5.83 -3.88
C GLU A 322 -19.35 -6.05 -2.46
N ASP A 323 -19.62 -7.30 -2.07
CA ASP A 323 -20.20 -7.69 -0.78
C ASP A 323 -19.17 -8.18 0.25
N LYS A 324 -17.90 -8.39 -0.13
CA LYS A 324 -16.88 -8.87 0.83
C LYS A 324 -16.54 -7.81 1.88
N PRO A 325 -16.29 -8.19 3.15
CA PRO A 325 -15.95 -7.23 4.19
C PRO A 325 -14.68 -6.45 3.81
N CYS A 326 -14.62 -5.19 4.24
CA CYS A 326 -13.43 -4.35 4.11
C CYS A 326 -13.20 -3.56 5.40
N LYS A 327 -12.04 -2.94 5.51
CA LYS A 327 -11.73 -2.02 6.61
C LYS A 327 -11.98 -0.57 6.18
N TYR A 328 -12.02 0.33 7.16
CA TYR A 328 -12.30 1.75 6.92
C TYR A 328 -11.32 2.60 7.70
N VAL A 329 -10.84 3.68 7.08
CA VAL A 329 -9.97 4.66 7.72
C VAL A 329 -10.50 6.06 7.57
N ARG A 330 -10.16 6.89 8.55
CA ARG A 330 -10.32 8.34 8.54
C ARG A 330 -8.94 8.99 8.47
N ILE A 331 -8.73 9.82 7.46
CA ILE A 331 -7.47 10.53 7.21
C ILE A 331 -7.68 12.02 7.48
N LYS A 332 -6.95 12.57 8.45
CA LYS A 332 -6.94 14.01 8.77
C LYS A 332 -5.64 14.66 8.30
N ILE A 333 -5.74 15.79 7.60
CA ILE A 333 -4.59 16.66 7.28
C ILE A 333 -4.15 17.39 8.57
N LYS A 334 -2.86 17.38 8.91
CA LYS A 334 -2.36 18.02 10.13
C LYS A 334 -2.37 19.55 10.06
N ASP A 335 -2.71 20.16 11.18
CA ASP A 335 -3.00 21.60 11.34
C ASP A 335 -1.86 22.53 10.88
N ARG A 336 -0.59 22.12 10.93
CA ARG A 336 0.52 22.92 10.38
C ARG A 336 0.43 23.18 8.87
N TYR A 337 -0.47 22.44 8.21
CA TYR A 337 -0.78 22.61 6.80
C TYR A 337 -2.17 23.16 6.55
N GLN A 338 -3.10 23.27 7.52
CA GLN A 338 -4.46 23.85 7.38
C GLN A 338 -4.47 25.37 7.48
#